data_AF-A0A7V3P0W1-F1
#
_entry.id   AF-A0A7V3P0W1-F1
#
_cell.length_a   1.000
_cell.length_b   1.000
_cell.length_c   1.000
_cell.angle_alpha   90.00
_cell.angle_beta   90.00
_cell.angle_gamma   90.00
#
_symmetry.space_group_name_H-M   'P 1'
#
loop_
_entity.id
_entity.type
_entity.pdbx_description
1 polymer ?
#
loop_
_entity_poly.entity_id
_entity_poly.type
_entity_poly.pdbx_seq_one_letter_code
_entity_poly.pdbx_strand_id
1 'polypeptide(L)'
;MDLLVLGKEPIQPDQPAGQEARYTPEYEQLQAEIDKLSLPSASSGIDWRKVENLASIILSQKSKDLAVASYLAVALIYNRQVEGLAIGLQIYRDLLENFWETLYPTKARMRGRVRTMEWWVEKMETALAS
;
A
#
# COMPACT_ATOMS: atom_id res chain seq x y z
N MET A 1 -7.61 -8.61 10.83
CA MET A 1 -8.21 -7.34 10.35
C MET A 1 -8.94 -7.67 9.06
N ASP A 2 -10.14 -7.14 8.86
CA ASP A 2 -10.78 -7.22 7.54
C ASP A 2 -10.03 -6.25 6.61
N LEU A 3 -9.43 -6.77 5.54
CA LEU A 3 -8.66 -5.95 4.60
C LEU A 3 -9.58 -5.17 3.64
N LEU A 4 -10.80 -5.66 3.41
CA LEU A 4 -11.71 -5.10 2.42
C LEU A 4 -12.33 -3.77 2.85
N VAL A 5 -12.19 -3.40 4.12
CA VAL A 5 -12.64 -2.10 4.63
C VAL A 5 -11.57 -1.01 4.50
N LEU A 6 -10.31 -1.36 4.23
CA LEU A 6 -9.18 -0.41 4.24
C LEU A 6 -9.34 0.72 3.21
N GLY A 7 -9.98 0.44 2.07
CA GLY A 7 -10.29 1.46 1.06
C GLY A 7 -11.64 2.14 1.22
N LYS A 8 -12.44 1.82 2.25
CA LYS A 8 -13.80 2.34 2.45
C LYS A 8 -13.96 3.18 3.70
N GLU A 9 -13.44 2.68 4.82
CA GLU A 9 -13.65 3.32 6.11
C GLU A 9 -12.71 4.52 6.29
N PRO A 10 -13.21 5.70 6.67
CA PRO A 10 -12.37 6.86 6.93
C PRO A 10 -11.44 6.62 8.13
N ILE A 11 -10.27 7.26 8.14
CA ILE A 11 -9.37 7.23 9.31
C ILE A 11 -10.04 7.96 10.49
N GLN A 12 -10.55 9.17 10.26
CA GLN A 12 -11.33 9.96 11.22
C GLN A 12 -12.45 10.73 10.50
N PRO A 13 -13.59 11.05 11.15
CA PRO A 13 -14.72 11.71 10.48
C PRO A 13 -14.39 13.09 9.88
N ASP A 14 -13.58 13.87 10.55
CA ASP A 14 -13.14 15.21 10.17
C ASP A 14 -11.88 15.20 9.28
N GLN A 15 -11.10 14.12 9.36
CA GLN A 15 -9.95 13.87 8.49
C GLN A 15 -10.02 12.47 7.83
N PRO A 16 -10.89 12.27 6.82
CA PRO A 16 -11.17 10.93 6.26
C PRO A 16 -9.94 10.19 5.73
N ALA A 17 -8.98 10.92 5.14
CA ALA A 17 -7.75 10.35 4.63
C ALA A 17 -6.62 10.25 5.68
N GLY A 18 -6.84 10.73 6.91
CA GLY A 18 -5.81 10.84 7.93
C GLY A 18 -4.70 11.83 7.53
N GLN A 19 -3.46 11.50 7.90
CA GLN A 19 -2.27 12.34 7.69
C GLN A 19 -1.29 11.67 6.74
N GLU A 20 -0.27 12.38 6.27
CA GLU A 20 0.71 11.82 5.33
C GLU A 20 1.54 10.70 6.00
N ALA A 21 1.52 9.49 5.42
CA ALA A 21 2.09 8.29 6.05
C ALA A 21 3.59 8.40 6.35
N ARG A 22 4.34 9.15 5.54
CA ARG A 22 5.81 9.29 5.62
C ARG A 22 6.35 9.72 6.98
N TYR A 23 5.51 10.31 7.83
CA TYR A 23 5.88 10.81 9.15
C TYR A 23 5.55 9.83 10.28
N THR A 24 5.15 8.60 9.94
CA THR A 24 4.79 7.56 10.91
C THR A 24 5.93 6.55 11.08
N PRO A 25 6.19 6.05 12.30
CA PRO A 25 7.18 4.98 12.53
C PRO A 25 6.88 3.69 11.75
N GLU A 26 5.59 3.40 11.53
CA GLU A 26 5.15 2.24 10.76
C GLU A 26 5.56 2.36 9.28
N TYR A 27 5.49 3.57 8.71
CA TYR A 27 5.93 3.80 7.33
C TYR A 27 7.43 3.67 7.18
N GLU A 28 8.22 4.13 8.15
CA GLU A 28 9.69 3.96 8.13
C GLU A 28 10.06 2.48 8.08
N GLN A 29 9.43 1.65 8.93
CA GLN A 29 9.67 0.21 8.94
C GLN A 29 9.18 -0.48 7.66
N LEU A 30 8.06 -0.02 7.10
CA LEU A 30 7.52 -0.52 5.84
C LEU A 30 8.47 -0.22 4.69
N GLN A 31 8.95 1.03 4.61
CA GLN A 31 9.88 1.46 3.58
C GLN A 31 11.20 0.70 3.66
N ALA A 32 11.72 0.47 4.88
CA ALA A 32 12.93 -0.32 5.07
C ALA A 32 12.81 -1.77 4.57
N GLU A 33 11.62 -2.38 4.61
CA GLU A 33 11.38 -3.68 3.99
C GLU A 33 11.31 -3.60 2.46
N ILE A 34 10.61 -2.59 1.93
CA ILE A 34 10.47 -2.37 0.48
C ILE A 34 11.82 -2.04 -0.18
N ASP A 35 12.68 -1.27 0.49
CA ASP A 35 14.00 -0.88 -0.02
C ASP A 35 14.93 -2.07 -0.27
N LYS A 36 14.68 -3.21 0.42
CA LYS A 36 15.41 -4.46 0.17
C LYS A 36 15.23 -4.99 -1.25
N LEU A 37 14.14 -4.64 -1.95
CA LEU A 37 13.93 -4.96 -3.37
C LEU A 37 15.04 -4.42 -4.27
N SER A 38 15.69 -3.33 -3.87
CA SER A 38 16.73 -2.66 -4.67
C SER A 38 18.14 -3.18 -4.35
N LEU A 39 18.30 -4.04 -3.35
CA LEU A 39 19.60 -4.53 -2.91
C LEU A 39 20.00 -5.78 -3.72
N PRO A 40 21.16 -5.76 -4.42
CA PRO A 40 21.67 -6.93 -5.14
C PRO A 40 21.93 -8.15 -4.24
N SER A 41 22.10 -7.90 -2.94
CA SER A 41 22.50 -8.87 -1.92
C SER A 41 21.38 -9.19 -0.93
N ALA A 42 20.11 -9.24 -1.38
CA ALA A 42 18.97 -9.66 -0.56
C ALA A 42 19.09 -11.16 -0.15
N SER A 43 20.09 -11.47 0.67
CA SER A 43 20.35 -12.78 1.26
C SER A 43 19.32 -13.14 2.33
N SER A 44 18.63 -12.13 2.88
CA SER A 44 17.34 -12.28 3.53
C SER A 44 16.27 -11.76 2.57
N GLY A 45 15.38 -12.63 2.12
CA GLY A 45 14.25 -12.22 1.29
C GLY A 45 13.36 -11.20 2.02
N ILE A 46 12.46 -10.57 1.27
CA ILE A 46 11.51 -9.60 1.84
C ILE A 46 10.50 -10.33 2.72
N ASP A 47 10.23 -9.77 3.89
CA ASP A 47 9.16 -10.27 4.75
C ASP A 47 7.81 -9.68 4.30
N TRP A 48 7.17 -10.36 3.35
CA TRP A 48 5.87 -9.94 2.83
C TRP A 48 4.74 -9.98 3.88
N ARG A 49 4.86 -10.79 4.94
CA ARG A 49 3.90 -10.74 6.06
C ARG A 49 4.06 -9.46 6.86
N LYS A 50 5.31 -9.03 7.11
CA LYS A 50 5.58 -7.73 7.75
C LYS A 50 5.08 -6.56 6.91
N VAL A 51 5.29 -6.60 5.59
CA VAL A 51 4.75 -5.58 4.65
C VAL A 51 3.22 -5.52 4.73
N GLU A 52 2.53 -6.67 4.64
CA GLU A 52 1.07 -6.75 4.76
C GLU A 52 0.57 -6.14 6.09
N ASN A 53 1.20 -6.52 7.21
CA ASN A 53 0.82 -6.04 8.54
C ASN A 53 1.00 -4.54 8.70
N LEU A 54 2.18 -4.00 8.36
CA LEU A 54 2.48 -2.57 8.51
C LEU A 54 1.61 -1.72 7.59
N ALA A 55 1.45 -2.13 6.34
CA ALA A 55 0.63 -1.40 5.38
C ALA A 55 -0.86 -1.39 5.79
N SER A 56 -1.37 -2.50 6.33
CA SER A 56 -2.74 -2.57 6.85
C SER A 56 -2.95 -1.66 8.06
N ILE A 57 -1.98 -1.57 8.97
CA ILE A 57 -2.03 -0.65 10.12
C ILE A 57 -2.08 0.80 9.64
N ILE A 58 -1.23 1.18 8.68
CA ILE A 58 -1.20 2.53 8.15
C ILE A 58 -2.53 2.88 7.47
N LEU A 59 -3.05 2.00 6.60
CA LEU A 59 -4.29 2.23 5.86
C LEU A 59 -5.54 2.24 6.74
N SER A 60 -5.52 1.56 7.89
CA SER A 60 -6.65 1.55 8.84
C SER A 60 -6.60 2.70 9.84
N GLN A 61 -5.42 3.15 10.25
CA GLN A 61 -5.29 4.03 11.42
C GLN A 61 -4.62 5.37 11.16
N LYS A 62 -3.86 5.52 10.07
CA LYS A 62 -2.96 6.67 9.90
C LYS A 62 -3.23 7.46 8.62
N SER A 63 -3.31 6.77 7.48
CA SER A 63 -3.26 7.41 6.17
C SER A 63 -3.94 6.58 5.09
N LYS A 64 -4.78 7.22 4.28
CA LYS A 64 -5.17 6.70 2.97
C LYS A 64 -4.10 7.09 1.97
N ASP A 65 -3.13 6.20 1.78
CA ASP A 65 -1.93 6.45 0.98
C ASP A 65 -1.79 5.40 -0.14
N LEU A 66 -1.64 5.88 -1.37
CA LEU A 66 -1.53 5.02 -2.55
C LEU A 66 -0.26 4.18 -2.54
N ALA A 67 0.86 4.69 -2.01
CA ALA A 67 2.12 3.93 -2.00
C ALA A 67 2.02 2.78 -1.01
N VAL A 68 1.43 3.05 0.15
CA VAL A 68 1.14 2.01 1.14
C VAL A 68 0.16 0.97 0.57
N ALA A 69 -0.86 1.40 -0.18
CA ALA A 69 -1.77 0.48 -0.87
C ALA A 69 -1.07 -0.35 -1.95
N SER A 70 -0.12 0.23 -2.70
CA SER A 70 0.74 -0.51 -3.64
C SER A 70 1.50 -1.62 -2.94
N TYR A 71 2.16 -1.28 -1.82
CA TYR A 71 2.97 -2.22 -1.05
C TYR A 71 2.11 -3.35 -0.49
N LEU A 72 0.94 -3.02 0.06
CA LEU A 72 -0.03 -4.00 0.52
C LEU A 72 -0.48 -4.93 -0.61
N ALA A 73 -0.85 -4.39 -1.77
CA ALA A 73 -1.33 -5.20 -2.88
C ALA A 73 -0.27 -6.19 -3.39
N VAL A 74 1.00 -5.79 -3.46
CA VAL A 74 2.11 -6.70 -3.81
C VAL A 74 2.30 -7.76 -2.73
N ALA A 75 2.33 -7.36 -1.45
CA ALA A 75 2.49 -8.30 -0.34
C ALA A 75 1.37 -9.36 -0.31
N LEU A 76 0.13 -8.95 -0.60
CA LEU A 76 -1.00 -9.86 -0.68
C LEU A 76 -0.82 -10.91 -1.77
N ILE A 77 -0.25 -10.55 -2.94
CA ILE A 77 0.04 -11.52 -4.00
C ILE A 77 1.09 -12.53 -3.52
N TYR A 78 2.17 -12.08 -2.89
CA TYR A 78 3.16 -13.02 -2.35
C TYR A 78 2.60 -13.92 -1.25
N ASN A 79 1.67 -13.42 -0.43
CA ASN A 79 1.12 -14.19 0.70
C ASN A 79 -0.07 -15.09 0.30
N ARG A 80 -0.84 -14.70 -0.73
CA ARG A 80 -2.16 -15.28 -1.07
C ARG A 80 -2.39 -15.49 -2.57
N GLN A 81 -1.39 -15.25 -3.42
CA GLN A 81 -1.43 -15.43 -4.87
C GLN A 81 -2.60 -14.66 -5.52
N VAL A 82 -3.40 -15.33 -6.36
CA VAL A 82 -4.51 -14.71 -7.11
C VAL A 82 -5.59 -14.14 -6.20
N GLU A 83 -5.85 -14.74 -5.03
CA GLU A 83 -6.75 -14.17 -4.04
C GLU A 83 -6.22 -12.83 -3.54
N GLY A 84 -4.91 -12.76 -3.31
CA GLY A 84 -4.22 -11.53 -2.92
C GLY A 84 -4.34 -10.42 -3.95
N LEU A 85 -4.24 -10.76 -5.25
CA LEU A 85 -4.49 -9.82 -6.35
C LEU A 85 -5.91 -9.25 -6.28
N ALA A 86 -6.92 -10.11 -6.12
CA ALA A 86 -8.31 -9.69 -6.05
C ALA A 86 -8.57 -8.74 -4.87
N ILE A 87 -8.04 -9.06 -3.68
CA ILE A 87 -8.13 -8.21 -2.49
C ILE A 87 -7.43 -6.86 -2.73
N GLY A 88 -6.21 -6.89 -3.28
CA GLY A 88 -5.43 -5.68 -3.57
C GLY A 88 -6.15 -4.74 -4.56
N LEU A 89 -6.71 -5.29 -5.63
CA LEU A 89 -7.49 -4.54 -6.62
C LEU A 89 -8.74 -3.91 -6.01
N GLN A 90 -9.43 -4.64 -5.13
CA GLN A 90 -10.59 -4.12 -4.43
C GLN A 90 -10.22 -2.94 -3.52
N ILE A 91 -9.16 -3.06 -2.73
CA ILE A 91 -8.67 -1.97 -1.88
C ILE A 91 -8.31 -0.74 -2.73
N TYR A 92 -7.64 -0.95 -3.87
CA TYR A 92 -7.29 0.11 -4.81
C TYR A 92 -8.53 0.84 -5.35
N ARG A 93 -9.50 0.08 -5.88
CA ARG A 93 -10.75 0.65 -6.39
C ARG A 93 -11.43 1.48 -5.31
N ASP A 94 -11.61 0.90 -4.13
CA ASP A 94 -12.32 1.54 -3.04
C ASP A 94 -11.58 2.81 -2.57
N LEU A 95 -10.24 2.80 -2.48
CA LEU A 95 -9.44 4.00 -2.18
C LEU A 95 -9.65 5.12 -3.21
N LEU A 96 -9.63 4.77 -4.49
CA LEU A 96 -9.81 5.72 -5.58
C LEU A 96 -11.25 6.26 -5.63
N GLU A 97 -12.26 5.45 -5.32
CA GLU A 97 -13.66 5.91 -5.31
C GLU A 97 -13.96 6.81 -4.10
N ASN A 98 -13.48 6.44 -2.92
CA ASN A 98 -13.88 7.09 -1.66
C ASN A 98 -12.96 8.24 -1.23
N PHE A 99 -11.68 8.20 -1.60
CA PHE A 99 -10.67 9.12 -1.05
C PHE A 99 -9.87 9.87 -2.11
N TRP A 100 -10.24 9.83 -3.41
CA TRP A 100 -9.47 10.48 -4.47
C TRP A 100 -9.07 11.93 -4.18
N GLU A 101 -9.99 12.73 -3.62
CA GLU A 101 -9.72 14.15 -3.37
C GLU A 101 -8.76 14.38 -2.20
N THR A 102 -8.69 13.46 -1.24
CA THR A 102 -8.02 13.66 0.06
C THR A 102 -6.84 12.72 0.31
N LEU A 103 -6.72 11.61 -0.42
CA LEU A 103 -5.66 10.62 -0.27
C LEU A 103 -4.27 11.17 -0.58
N TYR A 104 -3.26 10.44 -0.10
CA TYR A 104 -1.84 10.72 -0.31
C TYR A 104 -1.25 9.83 -1.42
N PRO A 105 -0.31 10.35 -2.25
CA PRO A 105 0.08 11.74 -2.38
C PRO A 105 -1.11 12.65 -2.72
N THR A 106 -1.10 13.89 -2.25
CA THR A 106 -2.21 14.82 -2.48
C THR A 106 -2.49 15.03 -3.98
N LYS A 107 -3.71 15.44 -4.33
CA LYS A 107 -4.09 15.67 -5.73
C LYS A 107 -3.20 16.67 -6.47
N ALA A 108 -2.62 17.65 -5.76
CA ALA A 108 -1.62 18.57 -6.33
C ALA A 108 -0.33 17.85 -6.81
N ARG A 109 -0.05 16.66 -6.27
CA ARG A 109 1.08 15.79 -6.63
C ARG A 109 0.65 14.64 -7.54
N MET A 110 -0.14 14.92 -8.59
CA MET A 110 -0.63 13.91 -9.56
C MET A 110 0.46 13.00 -10.12
N ARG A 111 1.64 13.56 -10.46
CA ARG A 111 2.79 12.75 -10.93
C ARG A 111 3.25 11.73 -9.89
N GLY A 112 3.14 12.05 -8.60
CA GLY A 112 3.41 11.12 -7.51
C GLY A 112 2.43 9.96 -7.49
N ARG A 113 1.12 10.24 -7.67
CA ARG A 113 0.09 9.18 -7.76
C ARG A 113 0.34 8.22 -8.92
N VAL A 114 0.68 8.77 -10.09
CA VAL A 114 0.99 7.97 -11.29
C VAL A 114 2.21 7.08 -11.05
N ARG A 115 3.31 7.63 -10.53
CA ARG A 115 4.53 6.86 -10.22
C ARG A 115 4.29 5.71 -9.26
N THR A 116 3.45 5.93 -8.26
CA THR A 116 3.07 4.89 -7.31
C THR A 116 2.31 3.75 -7.99
N MET A 117 1.38 4.07 -8.90
CA MET A 117 0.65 3.06 -9.68
C MET A 117 1.56 2.33 -10.68
N GLU A 118 2.49 3.04 -11.33
CA GLU A 118 3.50 2.44 -12.22
C GLU A 118 4.36 1.42 -11.47
N TRP A 119 4.87 1.80 -10.29
CA TRP A 119 5.63 0.90 -9.43
C TRP A 119 4.81 -0.35 -9.06
N TRP A 120 3.53 -0.16 -8.71
CA TRP A 120 2.66 -1.28 -8.37
C TRP A 120 2.50 -2.24 -9.55
N VAL A 121 2.18 -1.73 -10.75
CA VAL A 121 2.03 -2.56 -11.96
C VAL A 121 3.30 -3.38 -12.24
N GLU A 122 4.47 -2.75 -12.21
CA GLU A 122 5.76 -3.42 -12.40
C GLU A 122 5.99 -4.56 -11.38
N LYS A 123 5.72 -4.29 -10.10
CA LYS A 123 5.94 -5.30 -9.04
C LYS A 123 4.88 -6.39 -9.04
N MET A 124 3.67 -6.09 -9.47
CA MET A 124 2.59 -7.06 -9.57
C MET A 124 2.92 -8.15 -10.60
N GLU A 125 3.49 -7.77 -11.75
CA GLU A 125 3.95 -8.72 -12.77
C GLU A 125 5.02 -9.67 -12.20
N THR A 126 5.98 -9.12 -11.47
CA THR A 126 7.04 -9.92 -10.82
C THR A 126 6.46 -10.86 -9.76
N ALA A 127 5.51 -10.39 -8.94
CA ALA A 127 4.90 -11.18 -7.87
C ALA A 127 3.98 -12.30 -8.38
N LEU A 128 3.34 -12.12 -9.53
CA LEU A 128 2.53 -13.16 -10.15
C LEU A 128 3.36 -14.25 -10.85
N ALA A 129 4.63 -13.93 -11.16
CA ALA A 129 5.57 -14.85 -11.80
C ALA A 129 6.39 -15.70 -10.81
N SER A 130 6.31 -15.41 -9.50
CA SER A 130 7.00 -16.13 -8.42
C SER A 130 6.19 -17.29 -7.87
#